data_AF-A0A7C2XUI5-F1
#
_entry.id   AF-A0A7C2XUI5-F1
#
_cell.length_a   1.000
_cell.length_b   1.000
_cell.length_c   1.000
_cell.angle_alpha   90.00
_cell.angle_beta   90.00
_cell.angle_gamma   90.00
#
_symmetry.space_group_name_H-M   'P 1'
#
loop_
_entity.id
_entity.type
_entity.pdbx_description
1 polymer ?
#
loop_
_entity_poly.entity_id
_entity_poly.type
_entity_poly.pdbx_seq_one_letter_code
_entity_poly.pdbx_strand_id
1 'polypeptide(L)'
;RRENAGEPNRSENTILVVSDRVRHCEELAELLKELGVTARVLTGATPAEERTELVKALQRGEVRVLISTVQLIGEGFDCPGLDSLFLTTPIKFSGRLLQVVGRILRPAAGKRPRVYDYVDPVGVLTHSARSRALALNC
;
A
#
# COMPACT_ATOMS: atom_id res chain seq x y z
N ARG A 1 1.07 -20.25 -38.09
CA ARG A 1 -0.26 -20.65 -37.58
C ARG A 1 -0.08 -21.58 -36.38
N ARG A 2 -0.11 -21.02 -35.18
CA ARG A 2 -0.74 -21.51 -33.94
C ARG A 2 -0.31 -20.54 -32.84
N GLU A 3 -1.20 -19.57 -32.62
CA GLU A 3 -1.27 -18.73 -31.43
C GLU A 3 -1.39 -19.68 -30.22
N ASN A 4 -0.47 -19.56 -29.27
CA ASN A 4 -0.70 -20.11 -27.93
C ASN A 4 -1.14 -18.95 -27.04
N ALA A 5 -2.36 -19.12 -26.54
CA ALA A 5 -3.12 -18.24 -25.68
C ALA A 5 -2.27 -17.63 -24.56
N GLY A 6 -2.48 -16.33 -24.34
CA GLY A 6 -1.81 -15.54 -23.33
C GLY A 6 -1.93 -16.15 -21.93
N GLU A 7 -0.78 -16.41 -21.32
CA GLU A 7 -0.69 -16.42 -19.87
C GLU A 7 -1.16 -15.07 -19.35
N PRO A 8 -2.04 -15.01 -18.32
CA PRO A 8 -2.43 -13.75 -17.73
C PRO A 8 -1.15 -13.06 -17.23
N ASN A 9 -0.90 -11.87 -17.77
CA ASN A 9 0.20 -10.99 -17.41
C ASN A 9 0.29 -10.97 -15.87
N ARG A 10 1.40 -11.48 -15.32
CA ARG A 10 1.65 -11.54 -13.88
C ARG A 10 1.47 -10.11 -13.36
N SER A 11 0.37 -9.82 -12.67
CA SER A 11 0.05 -8.45 -12.25
C SER A 11 1.28 -7.84 -11.60
N GLU A 12 1.89 -6.86 -12.25
CA GLU A 12 3.10 -6.24 -11.74
C GLU A 12 2.82 -5.72 -10.33
N ASN A 13 3.60 -6.20 -9.37
CA ASN A 13 3.25 -6.11 -7.95
C ASN A 13 3.13 -4.66 -7.50
N THR A 14 1.90 -4.20 -7.26
CA THR A 14 1.67 -2.86 -6.73
C THR A 14 1.95 -2.88 -5.22
N ILE A 15 2.82 -1.97 -4.78
CA ILE A 15 3.22 -1.80 -3.39
C ILE A 15 2.43 -0.64 -2.81
N LEU A 16 1.75 -0.89 -1.69
CA LEU A 16 1.14 0.15 -0.88
C LEU A 16 2.04 0.46 0.31
N VAL A 17 2.45 1.72 0.44
CA VAL A 17 3.14 2.27 1.62
C VAL A 17 2.16 3.15 2.37
N VAL A 18 2.01 2.93 3.67
CA VAL A 18 1.10 3.72 4.50
C VAL A 18 1.80 4.41 5.65
N SER A 19 1.41 5.67 5.84
CA SER A 19 1.85 6.54 6.93
C SER A 19 0.66 7.25 7.60
N ASP A 20 0.88 7.98 8.69
CA ASP A 20 -0.14 8.71 9.43
C ASP A 20 -0.18 10.20 9.05
N ARG A 21 0.87 10.70 8.37
CA ARG A 21 1.00 12.10 7.97
C ARG A 21 1.30 12.25 6.49
N VAL A 22 0.60 13.20 5.84
CA VAL A 22 0.80 13.53 4.42
C VAL A 22 2.25 13.94 4.15
N ARG A 23 2.82 14.81 5.00
CA ARG A 23 4.23 15.21 4.88
C ARG A 23 5.20 14.02 4.86
N HIS A 24 4.98 13.02 5.71
CA HIS A 24 5.82 11.82 5.72
C HIS A 24 5.61 10.99 4.44
N CYS A 25 4.41 10.94 3.87
CA CYS A 25 4.19 10.33 2.55
C CYS A 25 4.99 11.03 1.45
N GLU A 26 5.03 12.37 1.46
CA GLU A 26 5.78 13.18 0.49
C GLU A 26 7.30 12.96 0.64
N GLU A 27 7.81 12.96 1.86
CA GLU A 27 9.22 12.66 2.17
C GLU A 27 9.61 11.26 1.66
N LEU A 28 8.78 10.24 1.90
CA LEU A 28 9.01 8.88 1.37
C LEU A 28 9.00 8.85 -0.17
N ALA A 29 8.15 9.64 -0.81
CA ALA A 29 8.07 9.70 -2.27
C ALA A 29 9.34 10.29 -2.89
N GLU A 30 9.87 11.38 -2.32
CA GLU A 30 11.12 11.99 -2.78
C GLU A 30 12.30 11.05 -2.55
N LEU A 31 12.40 10.40 -1.39
CA LEU A 31 13.45 9.41 -1.13
C LEU A 31 13.42 8.24 -2.12
N LEU A 32 12.23 7.73 -2.45
CA LEU A 32 12.08 6.66 -3.44
C LEU A 32 12.45 7.13 -4.85
N LYS A 33 12.10 8.37 -5.20
CA LYS A 33 12.45 8.97 -6.48
C LYS A 33 13.96 9.17 -6.62
N GLU A 34 14.66 9.59 -5.56
CA GLU A 34 16.13 9.66 -5.53
C GLU A 34 16.79 8.29 -5.78
N LEU A 35 16.12 7.21 -5.37
CA LEU A 35 16.52 5.83 -5.62
C LEU A 35 16.06 5.29 -6.99
N GLY A 36 15.46 6.12 -7.84
CA GLY A 36 14.95 5.74 -9.16
C GLY A 36 13.68 4.89 -9.14
N VAL A 37 12.93 4.91 -8.03
CA VAL A 37 11.67 4.16 -7.87
C VAL A 37 10.48 5.07 -8.15
N THR A 38 9.64 4.69 -9.11
CA THR A 38 8.40 5.41 -9.41
C THR A 38 7.37 5.24 -8.29
N ALA A 39 7.18 6.30 -7.52
CA ALA A 39 6.18 6.37 -6.45
C ALA A 39 5.21 7.54 -6.67
N ARG A 40 3.96 7.36 -6.26
CA ARG A 40 2.93 8.42 -6.29
C ARG A 40 2.24 8.52 -4.95
N VAL A 41 2.08 9.76 -4.47
CA VAL A 41 1.36 10.07 -3.24
C VAL A 41 -0.12 10.28 -3.57
N LEU A 42 -0.98 9.65 -2.78
CA LEU A 42 -2.42 9.82 -2.83
C LEU A 42 -2.92 10.35 -1.48
N THR A 43 -3.60 11.50 -1.51
CA THR A 43 -4.17 12.13 -0.32
C THR A 43 -5.67 12.42 -0.51
N GLY A 44 -6.30 12.96 0.54
CA GLY A 44 -7.67 13.50 0.42
C GLY A 44 -7.74 14.75 -0.45
N ALA A 45 -6.63 15.47 -0.64
CA ALA A 45 -6.57 16.67 -1.48
C ALA A 45 -6.32 16.35 -2.96
N THR A 46 -5.94 15.11 -3.31
CA THR A 46 -5.74 14.69 -4.69
C THR A 46 -7.06 14.79 -5.46
N PRO A 47 -7.13 15.59 -6.55
CA PRO A 47 -8.32 15.73 -7.38
C PRO A 47 -8.86 14.40 -7.90
N ALA A 48 -10.17 14.33 -8.12
CA ALA A 48 -10.83 13.09 -8.55
C ALA A 48 -10.31 12.57 -9.90
N GLU A 49 -10.00 13.47 -10.84
CA GLU A 49 -9.42 13.13 -12.14
C GLU A 49 -8.01 12.53 -11.97
N GLU A 50 -7.15 13.17 -11.18
CA GLU A 50 -5.80 12.67 -10.91
C GLU A 50 -5.83 11.31 -10.19
N ARG A 51 -6.75 11.12 -9.23
CA ARG A 51 -6.97 9.83 -8.56
C ARG A 51 -7.35 8.75 -9.57
N THR A 52 -8.24 9.07 -10.50
CA THR A 52 -8.70 8.13 -11.53
C THR A 52 -7.55 7.72 -12.44
N GLU A 53 -6.75 8.68 -12.90
CA GLU A 53 -5.58 8.40 -13.74
C GLU A 53 -4.49 7.63 -12.99
N LEU A 54 -4.28 7.92 -11.71
CA LEU A 54 -3.35 7.16 -10.86
C LEU A 54 -3.78 5.70 -10.75
N VAL A 55 -5.06 5.41 -10.52
CA VAL A 55 -5.56 4.04 -10.45
C VAL A 55 -5.33 3.31 -11.78
N LYS A 56 -5.59 3.96 -12.92
CA LYS A 56 -5.31 3.38 -14.23
C LYS A 56 -3.81 3.13 -14.44
N ALA A 57 -2.95 4.07 -14.04
CA ALA A 57 -1.50 3.91 -14.15
C ALA A 57 -0.96 2.75 -13.30
N LEU A 58 -1.52 2.54 -12.09
CA LEU A 58 -1.22 1.38 -11.25
C LEU A 58 -1.64 0.08 -11.94
N GLN A 59 -2.84 0.03 -12.52
CA GLN A 59 -3.34 -1.14 -13.26
C GLN A 59 -2.50 -1.46 -14.52
N ARG A 60 -1.90 -0.45 -15.14
CA ARG A 60 -1.00 -0.60 -16.30
C ARG A 60 0.46 -0.93 -15.91
N GLY A 61 0.80 -0.92 -14.62
CA GLY A 61 2.17 -1.15 -14.15
C GLY A 61 3.11 0.08 -14.27
N GLU A 62 2.60 1.22 -14.72
CA GLU A 62 3.39 2.45 -14.90
C GLU A 62 3.82 3.07 -13.55
N VAL A 63 3.04 2.82 -12.51
CA VAL A 63 3.35 3.18 -11.12
C VAL A 63 3.46 1.89 -10.31
N ARG A 64 4.61 1.66 -9.66
CA ARG A 64 4.80 0.48 -8.79
C ARG A 64 4.47 0.76 -7.33
N VAL A 65 4.68 1.99 -6.85
CA VAL A 65 4.51 2.34 -5.44
C VAL A 65 3.42 3.40 -5.28
N LEU A 66 2.38 3.04 -4.54
CA LEU A 66 1.38 3.97 -4.05
C LEU A 66 1.69 4.30 -2.59
N ILE A 67 1.78 5.57 -2.26
CA ILE A 67 2.00 6.05 -0.89
C ILE A 67 0.76 6.81 -0.45
N SER A 68 0.20 6.47 0.72
CA SER A 68 -1.00 7.15 1.21
C SER A 68 -1.09 7.13 2.72
N THR A 69 -2.08 7.85 3.26
CA THR A 69 -2.37 7.78 4.69
C THR A 69 -3.20 6.55 5.02
N VAL A 70 -2.96 5.95 6.19
CA VAL A 70 -3.75 4.81 6.70
C VAL A 70 -5.24 5.16 6.74
N GLN A 71 -5.58 6.41 7.04
CA GLN A 71 -6.96 6.90 7.05
C GLN A 71 -7.63 6.81 5.69
N LEU A 72 -7.00 7.37 4.65
CA LEU A 72 -7.59 7.41 3.31
C LEU A 72 -7.80 6.01 2.75
N ILE A 73 -6.82 5.13 2.94
CA ILE A 73 -6.94 3.74 2.52
C ILE A 73 -8.07 3.05 3.29
N GLY A 74 -8.23 3.35 4.58
CA GLY A 74 -9.28 2.83 5.46
C GLY A 74 -10.72 3.15 5.02
N GLU A 75 -10.97 4.33 4.45
CA GLU A 75 -12.31 4.89 4.23
C GLU A 75 -13.02 4.46 2.95
N GLY A 76 -12.37 3.74 2.03
CA GLY A 76 -13.06 3.26 0.82
C GLY A 76 -12.23 3.24 -0.45
N PHE A 77 -10.95 3.56 -0.40
CA PHE A 77 -10.10 3.48 -1.59
C PHE A 77 -9.98 2.03 -2.06
N ASP A 78 -10.49 1.76 -3.28
CA ASP A 78 -10.38 0.46 -3.94
C ASP A 78 -9.29 0.54 -5.01
N CYS A 79 -8.21 -0.19 -4.79
CA CYS A 79 -7.15 -0.36 -5.77
C CYS A 79 -6.91 -1.87 -5.94
N PRO A 80 -7.38 -2.46 -7.04
CA PRO A 80 -7.12 -3.86 -7.32
C PRO A 80 -5.63 -4.06 -7.62
N GLY A 81 -5.10 -5.23 -7.27
CA GLY A 81 -3.69 -5.59 -7.58
C GLY A 81 -2.65 -5.19 -6.54
N LEU A 82 -3.06 -4.71 -5.35
CA LEU A 82 -2.13 -4.48 -4.24
C LEU A 82 -1.57 -5.80 -3.70
N ASP A 83 -0.25 -5.99 -3.80
CA ASP A 83 0.41 -7.24 -3.43
C ASP A 83 1.26 -7.13 -2.16
N SER A 84 1.66 -5.91 -1.79
CA SER A 84 2.48 -5.71 -0.59
C SER A 84 2.04 -4.46 0.16
N LEU A 85 2.04 -4.56 1.49
CA LEU A 85 1.79 -3.47 2.42
C LEU A 85 3.05 -3.15 3.20
N PHE A 86 3.41 -1.88 3.28
CA PHE A 86 4.47 -1.36 4.13
C PHE A 86 3.84 -0.43 5.17
N LEU A 87 3.86 -0.85 6.43
CA LEU A 87 3.44 -0.04 7.57
C LEU A 87 4.66 0.73 8.06
N THR A 88 4.75 2.03 7.76
CA THR A 88 5.93 2.86 8.07
C THR A 88 5.73 3.77 9.27
N THR A 89 4.64 3.60 10.02
CA THR A 89 4.29 4.41 11.19
C THR A 89 3.57 3.58 12.25
N PRO A 90 3.64 3.96 13.54
CA PRO A 90 2.80 3.38 14.58
C PRO A 90 1.29 3.59 14.30
N ILE A 91 0.55 2.50 14.13
CA ILE A 91 -0.92 2.54 13.98
C ILE A 91 -1.58 2.31 15.33
N LYS A 92 -2.38 3.29 15.78
CA LYS A 92 -3.06 3.26 17.09
C LYS A 92 -4.35 2.43 17.10
N PHE A 93 -5.04 2.33 15.96
CA PHE A 93 -6.37 1.71 15.89
C PHE A 93 -6.33 0.40 15.07
N SER A 94 -6.46 -0.72 15.78
CA SER A 94 -6.41 -2.07 15.22
C SER A 94 -7.47 -2.32 14.15
N GLY A 95 -8.69 -1.79 14.31
CA GLY A 95 -9.77 -1.95 13.33
C GLY A 95 -9.43 -1.34 11.96
N ARG A 96 -8.74 -0.19 11.92
CA ARG A 96 -8.30 0.44 10.66
C ARG A 96 -7.17 -0.34 10.01
N LEU A 97 -6.25 -0.89 10.81
CA LEU A 97 -5.23 -1.79 10.29
C LEU A 97 -5.87 -3.02 9.62
N LEU A 98 -6.85 -3.66 10.28
CA LEU A 98 -7.57 -4.79 9.70
C LEU A 98 -8.32 -4.42 8.41
N GLN A 99 -8.91 -3.22 8.32
CA GLN A 99 -9.52 -2.74 7.08
C GLN A 99 -8.49 -2.58 5.95
N VAL A 100 -7.33 -2.00 6.22
CA VAL A 100 -6.25 -1.84 5.22
C VAL A 100 -5.72 -3.20 4.79
N VAL A 101 -5.45 -4.09 5.75
CA VAL A 101 -4.95 -5.45 5.48
C VAL A 101 -5.97 -6.25 4.69
N GLY A 102 -7.25 -6.22 5.07
CA GLY A 102 -8.33 -6.91 4.36
C GLY A 102 -8.46 -6.50 2.90
N ARG A 103 -8.18 -5.22 2.57
CA ARG A 103 -8.14 -4.75 1.17
C ARG A 103 -7.01 -5.39 0.37
N ILE A 104 -5.88 -5.68 1.01
CA ILE A 104 -4.68 -6.24 0.37
C ILE A 104 -4.74 -7.77 0.32
N LEU A 105 -5.29 -8.40 1.34
CA LEU A 105 -5.44 -9.86 1.41
C LEU A 105 -6.53 -10.42 0.47
N ARG A 106 -7.27 -9.58 -0.27
CA ARG A 106 -8.29 -10.06 -1.22
C ARG A 106 -7.65 -11.08 -2.18
N PRO A 107 -8.18 -12.32 -2.27
CA PRO A 107 -7.62 -13.36 -3.11
C PRO A 107 -7.62 -12.95 -4.59
N ALA A 108 -6.52 -13.24 -5.27
CA ALA A 108 -6.41 -13.17 -6.72
C ALA A 108 -5.50 -14.32 -7.20
N ALA A 109 -5.72 -14.81 -8.42
CA ALA A 109 -4.98 -15.95 -8.94
C ALA A 109 -3.47 -15.68 -8.93
N GLY A 110 -2.70 -16.57 -8.28
CA GLY A 110 -1.24 -16.45 -8.17
C GLY A 110 -0.72 -15.39 -7.19
N LYS A 111 -1.61 -14.63 -6.53
CA LYS A 111 -1.25 -13.57 -5.60
C LYS A 111 -0.67 -14.12 -4.30
N ARG A 112 0.41 -13.52 -3.83
CA ARG A 112 1.05 -13.82 -2.53
C ARG A 112 1.19 -12.53 -1.75
N PRO A 113 0.16 -12.11 -0.99
CA PRO A 113 0.20 -10.84 -0.29
C PRO A 113 1.26 -10.87 0.82
N ARG A 114 1.96 -9.74 0.99
CA ARG A 114 2.97 -9.58 2.05
C ARG A 114 2.70 -8.31 2.84
N VAL A 115 2.89 -8.37 4.15
CA VAL A 115 2.83 -7.21 5.04
C VAL A 115 4.19 -7.04 5.71
N TYR A 116 4.78 -5.86 5.53
CA TYR A 116 6.01 -5.43 6.16
C TYR A 116 5.67 -4.42 7.25
N ASP A 117 5.82 -4.81 8.51
CA ASP A 117 5.59 -3.95 9.67
C ASP A 117 6.92 -3.39 10.20
N TYR A 118 7.16 -2.09 10.03
CA TYR A 118 8.36 -1.44 10.55
C TYR A 118 8.19 -1.20 12.05
N VAL A 119 9.14 -1.72 12.83
CA VAL A 119 9.13 -1.66 14.29
C VAL A 119 10.33 -0.86 14.78
N ASP A 120 10.05 0.32 15.32
CA ASP A 120 11.06 1.12 16.01
C ASP A 120 11.26 0.60 17.44
N PRO A 121 12.50 0.26 17.86
CA PRO A 121 12.81 -0.24 19.19
C PRO A 121 12.85 0.88 20.24
N VAL A 122 11.91 1.83 20.17
CA VAL A 122 11.74 2.93 21.12
C VAL A 122 10.67 2.53 22.12
N GLY A 123 10.93 2.72 23.43
CA GLY A 123 10.07 2.20 24.50
C GLY A 123 8.58 2.54 24.34
N VAL A 124 8.25 3.81 24.04
CA VAL A 124 6.86 4.25 23.83
C VAL A 124 6.20 3.64 22.59
N LEU A 125 6.98 3.25 21.57
CA LEU A 125 6.47 2.67 20.31
C LEU A 125 6.33 1.14 20.37
N THR A 126 7.00 0.51 21.33
CA THR A 126 6.96 -0.96 21.52
C THR A 126 5.54 -1.45 21.79
N HIS A 127 4.74 -0.71 22.55
CA HIS A 127 3.34 -1.08 22.79
C HIS A 127 2.51 -1.08 21.50
N SER A 128 2.69 -0.07 20.64
CA SER A 128 2.00 -0.02 19.34
C SER A 128 2.40 -1.20 18.46
N ALA A 129 3.68 -1.55 18.41
CA ALA A 129 4.16 -2.71 17.65
C ALA A 129 3.51 -4.03 18.11
N ARG A 130 3.40 -4.25 19.42
CA ARG A 130 2.70 -5.43 19.98
C ARG A 130 1.24 -5.48 19.57
N SER A 131 0.53 -4.36 19.65
CA SER A 131 -0.88 -4.29 19.26
C SER A 131 -1.09 -4.58 17.76
N ARG A 132 -0.18 -4.13 16.89
CA ARG A 132 -0.22 -4.46 15.46
C ARG A 132 0.10 -5.93 15.20
N ALA A 133 1.11 -6.49 15.85
CA ALA A 133 1.46 -7.90 15.72
C ALA A 133 0.30 -8.83 16.12
N LEU A 134 -0.43 -8.50 17.19
CA LEU A 134 -1.64 -9.23 17.57
C LEU A 134 -2.70 -9.15 16.47
N ALA A 135 -2.98 -7.95 15.95
CA ALA A 135 -3.99 -7.78 14.89
C ALA A 135 -3.63 -8.47 13.56
N LEU A 136 -2.33 -8.61 13.24
CA LEU A 136 -1.87 -9.26 12.01
C LEU A 136 -1.78 -10.78 12.10
N ASN A 137 -1.71 -11.33 13.32
CA ASN A 137 -1.59 -12.77 13.58
C ASN A 137 -2.92 -13.44 13.97
N CYS A 138 -4.01 -12.68 14.07
CA CYS A 138 -5.38 -13.19 14.25
C CYS A 138 -5.99 -13.61 12.93
#